data_AF-A0A973UZQ0-F1
#
_entry.id   AF-A0A973UZQ0-F1
#
_cell.length_a   1.000
_cell.length_b   1.000
_cell.length_c   1.000
_cell.angle_alpha   90.00
_cell.angle_beta   90.00
_cell.angle_gamma   90.00
#
_symmetry.space_group_name_H-M   'P 1'
#
loop_
_entity.id
_entity.type
_entity.pdbx_description
1 polymer ?
#
loop_
_entity_poly.entity_id
_entity_poly.type
_entity_poly.pdbx_seq_one_letter_code
_entity_poly.pdbx_strand_id
1 'polypeptide(L)'
;MLWNIRTGDRTPVPTDGPLTDVNAHGWAVMSEGRLFRDGAIVALPVESGETAYPQGVSDGGLIVGSVSTGPRESARVEPATWRC
;
A
#
# COMPACT_ATOMS: atom_id res chain seq x y z
N MET A 1 -3.23 -9.08 -9.84
CA MET A 1 -2.91 -10.45 -9.36
C MET A 1 -1.47 -10.46 -8.88
N LEU A 2 -1.19 -11.14 -7.78
CA LEU A 2 0.18 -11.45 -7.33
C LEU A 2 0.55 -12.86 -7.75
N TRP A 3 1.76 -13.02 -8.27
CA TRP A 3 2.29 -14.32 -8.64
C TRP A 3 3.55 -14.61 -7.84
N ASN A 4 3.51 -15.69 -7.06
CA ASN A 4 4.70 -16.23 -6.43
C ASN A 4 5.46 -17.09 -7.44
N ILE A 5 6.59 -16.59 -7.94
CA ILE A 5 7.40 -17.32 -8.93
C ILE A 5 8.09 -18.57 -8.37
N ARG A 6 8.22 -18.70 -7.04
CA ARG A 6 8.85 -19.86 -6.39
C ARG A 6 7.88 -21.01 -6.24
N THR A 7 6.62 -20.73 -5.91
CA THR A 7 5.60 -21.76 -5.68
C THR A 7 4.65 -21.95 -6.86
N GLY A 8 4.56 -20.96 -7.75
CA GLY A 8 3.57 -20.92 -8.83
C GLY A 8 2.22 -20.33 -8.41
N ASP A 9 2.03 -20.04 -7.11
CA ASP A 9 0.75 -19.58 -6.57
C ASP A 9 0.33 -18.23 -7.14
N ARG A 10 -0.97 -18.10 -7.40
CA ARG A 10 -1.58 -16.88 -7.92
C ARG A 10 -2.64 -16.39 -6.94
N THR A 11 -2.41 -15.20 -6.39
CA THR A 11 -3.32 -14.57 -5.43
C THR A 11 -4.08 -13.45 -6.14
N PRO A 12 -5.42 -13.54 -6.25
CA PRO A 12 -6.23 -12.42 -6.70
C PRO A 12 -6.03 -11.22 -5.79
N VAL A 13 -5.95 -10.02 -6.39
CA VAL A 13 -5.89 -8.78 -5.64
C VAL A 13 -7.20 -8.04 -5.92
N PRO A 14 -7.95 -7.60 -4.90
CA PRO A 14 -9.25 -6.96 -5.08
C PRO A 14 -9.05 -5.48 -5.46
N THR A 15 -8.52 -5.25 -6.65
CA THR A 15 -8.43 -3.92 -7.26
C THR A 15 -8.79 -4.01 -8.74
N ASP A 16 -9.47 -2.98 -9.23
CA ASP A 16 -9.77 -2.79 -10.65
C ASP A 16 -8.59 -2.11 -11.39
N GLY A 17 -7.59 -1.62 -10.65
CA GLY A 17 -6.42 -0.91 -11.15
C GLY A 17 -5.11 -1.72 -11.12
N PRO A 18 -4.05 -1.18 -11.74
CA PRO A 18 -2.72 -1.78 -11.66
C PRO A 18 -2.14 -1.70 -10.24
N LEU A 19 -1.19 -2.60 -9.96
CA LEU A 19 -0.30 -2.44 -8.81
C LEU A 19 0.83 -1.49 -9.20
N THR A 20 1.22 -0.60 -8.29
CA THR A 20 2.31 0.36 -8.51
C THR A 20 3.63 -0.14 -7.93
N ASP A 21 3.60 -1.02 -6.94
CA ASP A 21 4.78 -1.63 -6.35
C ASP A 21 4.46 -2.98 -5.70
N VAL A 22 5.46 -3.86 -5.57
CA VAL A 22 5.36 -5.19 -4.95
C VAL A 22 6.71 -5.62 -4.40
N ASN A 23 6.73 -6.28 -3.23
CA ASN A 23 7.96 -6.84 -2.67
C ASN A 23 7.99 -8.38 -2.71
N ALA A 24 9.14 -8.96 -2.38
CA ALA A 24 9.36 -10.42 -2.40
C ALA A 24 8.51 -11.20 -1.38
N HIS A 25 7.90 -10.49 -0.42
CA HIS A 25 7.07 -11.06 0.64
C HIS A 25 5.57 -10.97 0.35
N GLY A 26 5.18 -10.55 -0.86
CA GLY A 26 3.77 -10.49 -1.27
C GLY A 26 3.03 -9.26 -0.76
N TRP A 27 3.73 -8.25 -0.27
CA TRP A 27 3.15 -6.92 -0.12
C TRP A 27 2.98 -6.28 -1.48
N ALA A 28 1.89 -5.54 -1.68
CA ALA A 28 1.66 -4.79 -2.89
C ALA A 28 1.01 -3.43 -2.61
N VAL A 29 1.43 -2.42 -3.36
CA VAL A 29 0.82 -1.09 -3.37
C VAL A 29 -0.11 -1.01 -4.57
N MET A 30 -1.36 -0.62 -4.32
CA MET A 30 -2.39 -0.43 -5.34
C MET A 30 -2.35 1.02 -5.86
N SER A 31 -2.72 1.23 -7.14
CA SER A 31 -2.82 2.57 -7.74
C SER A 31 -3.75 3.52 -7.00
N GLU A 32 -4.72 3.01 -6.25
CA GLU A 32 -5.64 3.81 -5.44
C GLU A 32 -5.03 4.32 -4.13
N GLY A 33 -3.75 4.04 -3.87
CA GLY A 33 -3.08 4.39 -2.62
C GLY A 33 -3.54 3.51 -1.47
N ARG A 34 -3.53 2.18 -1.67
CA ARG A 34 -3.87 1.19 -0.64
C ARG A 34 -2.78 0.13 -0.59
N LEU A 35 -2.58 -0.44 0.60
CA LEU A 35 -1.61 -1.51 0.81
C LEU A 35 -2.35 -2.84 0.87
N PHE A 36 -1.81 -3.85 0.20
CA PHE A 36 -2.34 -5.21 0.18
C PHE A 36 -1.30 -6.21 0.67
N ARG A 37 -1.76 -7.18 1.46
CA ARG A 37 -0.94 -8.31 1.90
C ARG A 37 -1.85 -9.47 2.30
N ASP A 38 -1.39 -10.70 2.04
CA ASP A 38 -2.02 -11.93 2.54
C ASP A 38 -3.54 -12.01 2.30
N GLY A 39 -3.99 -11.54 1.13
CA GLY A 39 -5.40 -11.58 0.74
C GLY A 39 -6.26 -10.41 1.23
N ALA A 40 -5.69 -9.46 1.97
CA ALA A 40 -6.43 -8.37 2.59
C ALA A 40 -5.80 -6.99 2.37
N ILE A 41 -6.62 -5.96 2.51
CA ILE A 41 -6.14 -4.58 2.58
C ILE A 41 -5.59 -4.33 3.97
N VAL A 42 -4.38 -3.78 4.03
CA VAL A 42 -3.72 -3.40 5.27
C VAL A 42 -3.96 -1.92 5.52
N ALA A 43 -4.51 -1.59 6.68
CA ALA A 43 -4.61 -0.21 7.14
C ALA A 43 -3.26 0.22 7.72
N LEU A 44 -2.74 1.36 7.27
CA LEU A 44 -1.55 1.97 7.82
C LEU A 44 -1.91 2.84 9.02
N PRO A 45 -1.08 2.86 10.09
CA PRO A 45 -1.34 3.69 11.24
C PRO A 45 -1.18 5.17 10.87
N VAL A 46 -2.21 5.95 11.18
CA VAL A 46 -2.30 7.41 11.00
C VAL A 46 -3.11 8.01 12.15
N GLU A 47 -3.03 9.32 12.35
CA GLU A 47 -3.84 10.01 13.35
C GLU A 47 -5.31 10.12 12.92
N SER A 48 -6.18 10.52 13.86
CA SER A 48 -7.60 10.69 13.55
C SER A 48 -7.82 11.82 12.54
N GLY A 49 -8.57 11.54 11.47
CA GLY A 49 -8.83 12.51 10.40
C GLY A 49 -7.78 12.52 9.29
N GLU A 50 -6.75 11.67 9.41
CA GLU A 50 -5.73 11.47 8.39
C GLU A 50 -6.06 10.31 7.45
N THR A 51 -5.51 10.35 6.24
CA THR A 51 -5.53 9.23 5.29
C THR A 51 -4.13 8.94 4.78
N ALA A 52 -3.71 7.68 4.84
CA ALA A 52 -2.44 7.23 4.27
C ALA A 52 -2.56 6.85 2.79
N TYR A 53 -1.53 7.22 2.02
CA TYR A 53 -1.36 6.89 0.61
C TYR A 53 0.03 6.25 0.41
N PRO A 54 0.16 4.92 0.58
CA PRO A 54 1.38 4.20 0.25
C PRO A 54 1.72 4.35 -1.23
N GLN A 55 3.02 4.42 -1.53
CA GLN A 55 3.56 4.57 -2.88
C GLN A 55 4.61 3.51 -3.20
N GLY A 56 5.34 3.02 -2.20
CA GLY A 56 6.31 1.96 -2.37
C GLY A 56 6.52 1.11 -1.13
N VAL A 57 7.07 -0.08 -1.33
CA VAL A 57 7.33 -1.06 -0.28
C VAL A 57 8.67 -1.76 -0.51
N SER A 58 9.52 -1.80 0.52
CA SER A 58 10.77 -2.54 0.47
C SER A 58 10.60 -3.99 0.94
N ASP A 59 11.53 -4.86 0.57
CA ASP A 59 11.59 -6.24 1.09
C ASP A 59 11.73 -6.29 2.62
N GLY A 60 12.34 -5.26 3.23
CA GLY A 60 12.46 -5.14 4.69
C GLY A 60 11.17 -4.72 5.40
N GLY A 61 10.04 -4.59 4.69
CA GLY A 61 8.75 -4.17 5.26
C GLY A 61 8.63 -2.68 5.53
N LEU A 62 9.54 -1.86 4.98
CA LEU A 62 9.40 -0.40 5.03
C LEU A 62 8.43 0.03 3.92
N ILE A 63 7.34 0.68 4.31
CA ILE A 63 6.41 1.33 3.38
C ILE A 63 6.73 2.82 3.34
N VAL A 64 6.74 3.40 2.15
CA VAL A 64 6.91 4.84 1.91
C VAL A 64 5.69 5.39 1.20
N GLY A 65 5.35 6.64 1.47
CA GLY A 65 4.24 7.32 0.82
C GLY A 65 3.94 8.66 1.45
N SER A 66 2.67 9.01 1.54
CA SER A 66 2.23 10.26 2.15
C SER A 66 1.02 10.07 3.07
N VAL A 67 0.85 11.03 3.97
CA VAL A 67 -0.37 11.22 4.76
C VAL A 67 -1.03 12.50 4.30
N SER A 68 -2.36 12.49 4.24
CA SER A 68 -3.15 13.66 3.93
C SER A 68 -4.08 14.04 5.07
N THR A 69 -4.11 15.32 5.42
CA THR A 69 -5.04 15.91 6.38
C THR A 69 -6.07 16.77 5.65
N GLY A 70 -7.37 16.47 5.83
CA GLY A 70 -8.46 17.28 5.31
C GLY A 70 -9.08 16.81 3.97
N PRO A 71 -10.11 17.53 3.46
CA PRO A 71 -10.78 17.18 2.22
C PRO A 71 -9.84 17.32 1.02
N ARG A 72 -9.99 16.43 0.03
CA ARG A 72 -9.08 16.25 -1.12
C ARG A 72 -8.67 17.54 -1.85
N GLU A 73 -9.52 18.57 -1.85
CA GLU A 73 -9.31 19.86 -2.51
C GLU A 73 -8.40 20.83 -1.73
N SER A 74 -8.22 20.61 -0.42
CA SER A 74 -7.43 21.47 0.49
C SER A 74 -6.45 20.68 1.35
N ALA A 75 -6.22 19.42 0.97
CA ALA A 75 -5.55 18.48 1.83
C ALA A 75 -4.06 18.80 1.90
N ARG A 76 -3.53 18.99 3.11
CA ARG A 76 -2.08 19.05 3.30
C ARG A 76 -1.53 17.64 3.13
N VAL A 77 -0.50 17.48 2.31
CA VAL A 77 0.13 16.19 2.04
C VAL A 77 1.54 16.22 2.58
N GLU A 78 1.86 15.26 3.44
CA GLU A 78 3.16 15.15 4.08
C GLU A 78 3.80 13.78 3.79
N PRO A 79 5.11 13.72 3.55
CA PRO A 79 5.79 12.44 3.38
C PRO A 79 5.75 11.63 4.67
N ALA A 80 5.52 10.33 4.55
CA ALA A 80 5.43 9.41 5.68
C ALA A 80 6.07 8.06 5.36
N THR A 81 6.47 7.37 6.42
CA THR A 81 7.01 6.02 6.34
C THR A 81 6.41 5.16 7.44
N TRP A 82 6.18 3.88 7.15
CA TRP A 82 5.63 2.93 8.09
C TRP A 82 6.48 1.66 8.12
N ARG A 83 6.53 1.02 9.29
CA ARG A 83 7.04 -0.34 9.43
C ARG A 83 5.89 -1.23 9.91
N CYS A 84 5.62 -2.28 9.14
CA CYS A 84 4.50 -3.20 9.36
C CYS A 84 4.95 -4.65 9.30
#